data_AF-A0A401T8H4-F1
#
_entry.id   AF-A0A401T8H4-F1
#
_cell.length_a   1.000
_cell.length_b   1.000
_cell.length_c   1.000
_cell.angle_alpha   90.00
_cell.angle_beta   90.00
_cell.angle_gamma   90.00
#
_symmetry.space_group_name_H-M   'P 1'
#
loop_
_entity.id
_entity.type
_entity.pdbx_description
1 polymer ?
#
loop_
_entity_poly.entity_id
_entity_poly.type
_entity_poly.pdbx_seq_one_letter_code
_entity_poly.pdbx_strand_id
1 'polypeptide(L)'
;MGPASDTLVPTDCDSQGPLCSYPVGNISLLRNGKEKVMTYGTSYRICLRLLMPESPINQNLGMFMVRMTCYTKEGNEISSVSRS
;
A
#
# COMPACT_ATOMS: atom_id res chain seq x y z
N MET A 1 -6.50 -7.02 16.59
CA MET A 1 -7.16 -7.01 15.26
C MET A 1 -6.99 -5.61 14.66
N GLY A 2 -6.11 -5.43 13.68
CA GLY A 2 -6.01 -4.14 12.96
C GLY A 2 -7.03 -4.10 11.81
N PRO A 3 -7.57 -2.92 11.43
CA PRO A 3 -8.43 -2.80 10.27
C PRO A 3 -7.66 -3.26 9.03
N ALA A 4 -8.32 -4.09 8.23
CA ALA A 4 -7.92 -4.36 6.87
C ALA A 4 -7.89 -3.04 6.11
N SER A 5 -6.77 -2.73 5.47
CA SER A 5 -6.72 -1.62 4.51
C SER A 5 -7.34 -2.13 3.23
N ASP A 6 -8.56 -1.69 2.94
CA ASP A 6 -9.26 -2.04 1.71
C ASP A 6 -8.47 -1.47 0.51
N THR A 7 -8.08 -2.38 -0.37
CA THR A 7 -7.34 -2.04 -1.60
C THR A 7 -8.36 -1.63 -2.65
N LEU A 8 -8.26 -0.40 -3.14
CA LEU A 8 -9.16 0.14 -4.16
C LEU A 8 -8.52 0.02 -5.53
N VAL A 9 -9.30 -0.46 -6.50
CA VAL A 9 -8.95 -0.51 -7.91
C VAL A 9 -9.99 0.34 -8.66
N PRO A 10 -9.62 1.52 -9.18
CA PRO A 10 -10.44 2.24 -10.15
C PRO A 10 -10.75 1.37 -11.37
N THR A 11 -12.04 1.18 -11.68
CA THR A 11 -12.53 0.28 -12.74
C THR A 11 -13.03 0.99 -13.99
N ASP A 12 -13.16 2.32 -14.00
CA ASP A 12 -13.69 3.07 -15.16
C ASP A 12 -12.57 3.48 -16.14
N CYS A 13 -12.30 2.63 -17.15
CA CYS A 13 -11.43 2.97 -18.27
C CYS A 13 -11.69 2.09 -19.51
N ASP A 14 -11.49 2.68 -20.69
CA ASP A 14 -11.70 2.09 -22.03
C ASP A 14 -10.53 1.18 -22.49
N SER A 15 -9.76 0.62 -21.54
CA SER A 15 -8.51 -0.09 -21.81
C SER A 15 -8.70 -1.58 -22.08
N GLN A 16 -8.02 -2.13 -23.09
CA GLN A 16 -8.06 -3.56 -23.48
C GLN A 16 -7.28 -4.52 -22.55
N GLY A 17 -6.76 -4.04 -21.40
CA GLY A 17 -6.03 -4.85 -20.43
C GLY A 17 -6.91 -5.36 -19.28
N PRO A 18 -6.47 -6.38 -18.50
CA PRO A 18 -7.28 -6.97 -17.43
C PRO A 18 -7.51 -6.04 -16.23
N LEU A 19 -6.67 -5.02 -16.06
CA LEU A 19 -6.81 -4.00 -15.03
C LEU A 19 -6.61 -2.61 -15.63
N CYS A 20 -7.52 -1.73 -15.24
CA CYS A 20 -7.57 -0.31 -15.54
C CYS A 20 -6.46 0.51 -14.88
N SER A 21 -5.99 0.01 -13.73
CA SER A 21 -5.01 0.66 -12.87
C SER A 21 -4.39 -0.37 -11.93
N TYR A 22 -3.34 0.02 -11.19
CA TYR A 22 -2.73 -0.85 -10.18
C TYR A 22 -3.46 -0.70 -8.83
N PRO A 23 -3.59 -1.79 -8.04
CA PRO A 23 -4.21 -1.73 -6.73
C PRO A 23 -3.48 -0.76 -5.79
N VAL A 24 -4.23 0.13 -5.13
CA VAL A 24 -3.70 1.08 -4.14
C VAL A 24 -4.46 0.92 -2.82
N GLY A 25 -3.74 0.89 -1.71
CA GLY A 25 -4.30 0.88 -0.37
C GLY A 25 -3.79 2.06 0.45
N ASN A 26 -4.71 2.86 1.01
CA ASN A 26 -4.35 3.96 1.90
C ASN A 26 -4.28 3.48 3.35
N ILE A 27 -3.12 3.66 3.99
CA ILE A 27 -2.88 3.20 5.36
C ILE A 27 -2.60 4.42 6.24
N SER A 28 -3.47 4.68 7.21
CA SER A 28 -3.19 5.66 8.26
C SER A 28 -2.52 4.98 9.45
N LEU A 29 -1.33 5.46 9.79
CA LEU A 29 -0.64 5.07 11.02
C LEU A 29 -1.20 5.81 12.24
N LEU A 30 -1.73 7.03 12.05
CA LEU A 30 -2.33 7.84 13.10
C LEU A 30 -3.70 7.23 13.46
N ARG A 31 -3.81 6.64 14.65
CA ARG A 31 -5.09 6.14 15.19
C ARG A 31 -5.56 6.98 16.35
N ASN A 32 -6.88 7.03 16.54
CA ASN A 32 -7.55 7.56 17.73
C ASN A 32 -7.19 9.03 18.04
N GLY A 33 -7.08 9.87 17.01
CA GLY A 33 -6.83 11.31 17.18
C GLY A 33 -5.41 11.69 17.62
N LYS A 34 -4.46 10.76 17.64
CA LYS A 34 -3.06 11.08 17.96
C LYS A 34 -2.39 11.85 16.83
N GLU A 35 -1.64 12.90 17.18
CA GLU A 35 -0.89 13.71 16.20
C GLU A 35 0.48 13.13 15.85
N LYS A 36 1.02 12.25 16.68
CA LYS A 36 2.32 11.58 16.44
C LYS A 36 2.22 10.09 16.69
N VAL A 37 2.76 9.31 15.75
CA VAL A 37 2.92 7.86 15.84
C VAL A 37 4.35 7.48 16.19
N MET A 38 5.31 8.26 15.70
CA MET A 38 6.74 7.99 15.82
C MET A 38 7.40 9.04 16.72
N THR A 39 8.26 8.57 17.61
CA THR A 39 9.09 9.40 18.49
C THR A 39 10.39 9.74 17.77
N TYR A 40 10.87 10.96 17.95
CA TYR A 40 12.16 11.37 17.40
C TYR A 40 13.32 10.53 17.97
N GLY A 41 14.37 10.33 17.16
CA GLY A 41 15.58 9.62 17.56
C GLY A 41 15.47 8.09 17.57
N THR A 42 14.29 7.52 17.30
CA THR A 42 14.10 6.07 17.17
C THR A 42 14.04 5.68 15.70
N SER A 43 14.76 4.63 15.32
CA SER A 43 14.68 4.07 13.96
C SER A 43 13.48 3.12 13.84
N TYR A 44 12.70 3.28 12.77
CA TYR A 44 11.51 2.49 12.52
C TYR A 44 11.68 1.62 11.28
N ARG A 45 11.12 0.40 11.32
CA ARG A 45 11.06 -0.51 10.17
C ARG A 45 9.60 -0.81 9.82
N ILE A 46 9.26 -0.59 8.55
CA ILE A 46 7.96 -0.95 8.00
C ILE A 46 8.11 -2.27 7.24
N CYS A 47 7.24 -3.23 7.52
CA CYS A 47 7.19 -4.52 6.83
C CYS A 47 5.78 -4.74 6.28
N LEU A 48 5.66 -4.84 4.95
CA LEU A 48 4.42 -5.21 4.29
C LEU A 48 4.29 -6.74 4.27
N ARG A 49 3.13 -7.24 4.70
CA ARG A 49 2.74 -8.63 4.50
C ARG A 49 1.53 -8.66 3.59
N LEU A 50 1.70 -9.19 2.39
CA LEU A 50 0.64 -9.32 1.40
C LEU A 50 0.15 -10.77 1.37
N LEU A 51 -1.17 -10.95 1.39
CA LEU A 51 -1.80 -12.25 1.21
C LEU A 51 -2.22 -12.39 -0.25
N MET A 52 -1.74 -13.43 -0.92
CA MET A 52 -2.13 -13.78 -2.28
C MET A 52 -2.84 -15.13 -2.24
N PRO A 53 -4.16 -15.18 -2.48
CA PRO A 53 -4.89 -16.45 -2.55
C PRO A 53 -4.35 -17.35 -3.65
N GLU A 54 -4.47 -18.67 -3.45
CA GLU A 54 -4.13 -19.63 -4.49
C GLU A 54 -5.11 -19.51 -5.66
N SER A 55 -4.60 -19.10 -6.82
CA SER A 55 -5.33 -19.10 -8.08
C SER A 55 -4.35 -19.24 -9.23
N PRO A 56 -4.76 -19.83 -10.38
CA PRO A 56 -3.88 -19.89 -11.56
C PRO A 56 -3.37 -18.52 -12.00
N ILE A 57 -4.18 -17.47 -11.80
CA ILE A 57 -3.82 -16.09 -12.13
C ILE A 57 -2.70 -15.58 -11.20
N ASN A 58 -2.83 -15.79 -9.88
CA ASN A 58 -1.83 -15.34 -8.91
C ASN A 58 -0.53 -16.16 -8.97
N GLN A 59 -0.62 -17.44 -9.35
CA GLN A 59 0.54 -18.30 -9.57
C GLN A 59 1.33 -17.87 -10.81
N ASN A 60 0.64 -17.48 -11.88
CA ASN A 60 1.25 -17.05 -13.13
C ASN A 60 1.71 -15.58 -13.12
N LEU A 61 1.42 -14.84 -12.03
CA LEU A 61 1.74 -13.42 -11.90
C LEU A 61 3.26 -13.17 -11.85
N GLY A 62 4.03 -14.14 -11.34
CA GLY A 62 5.49 -14.04 -11.23
C GLY A 62 5.94 -13.00 -10.21
N MET A 63 7.06 -12.33 -10.51
CA MET A 63 7.56 -11.21 -9.70
C MET A 63 6.80 -9.93 -10.04
N PHE A 64 6.34 -9.20 -9.03
CA PHE A 64 5.68 -7.92 -9.20
C PHE A 64 6.29 -6.88 -8.27
N MET A 65 6.29 -5.62 -8.73
CA MET A 65 6.82 -4.51 -7.97
C MET A 65 5.77 -3.99 -6.99
N VAL A 66 6.19 -3.74 -5.76
CA VAL A 66 5.42 -3.02 -4.74
C VAL A 66 6.08 -1.68 -4.49
N ARG A 67 5.32 -0.60 -4.60
CA ARG A 67 5.73 0.75 -4.23
C ARG A 67 4.99 1.19 -2.97
N MET A 68 5.73 1.72 -2.00
CA MET A 68 5.19 2.34 -0.80
C MET A 68 5.67 3.79 -0.73
N THR A 69 4.73 4.70 -0.50
CA THR A 69 5.02 6.12 -0.31
C THR A 69 4.46 6.58 1.02
N CYS A 70 5.29 7.25 1.82
CA CYS A 70 4.91 7.81 3.11
C CYS A 70 4.60 9.29 2.95
N TYR A 71 3.47 9.72 3.51
CA TYR A 71 2.99 11.09 3.45
C TYR A 71 2.91 11.72 4.84
N THR A 72 3.11 13.04 4.92
CA THR A 72 2.76 13.83 6.10
C THR A 72 1.24 13.90 6.26
N LYS A 73 0.76 14.43 7.40
CA LYS A 73 -0.67 14.66 7.64
C LYS A 73 -1.28 15.61 6.60
N GLU A 74 -0.48 16.53 6.07
CA GLU A 74 -0.84 17.52 5.05
C GLU A 74 -0.82 16.94 3.62
N GLY A 75 -0.42 15.67 3.45
CA GLY A 75 -0.37 15.00 2.16
C GLY A 75 0.95 15.15 1.39
N ASN A 76 1.99 15.74 2.01
CA ASN A 76 3.29 15.88 1.36
C ASN A 76 4.08 14.58 1.43
N GLU A 77 4.72 14.18 0.33
CA GLU A 77 5.58 13.00 0.29
C GLU A 77 6.84 13.21 1.15
N ILE A 78 7.10 12.28 2.07
CA ILE A 78 8.29 12.26 2.93
C ILE A 78 9.34 11.31 2.35
N SER A 79 8.88 10.16 1.84
CA SER A 79 9.73 9.13 1.28
C SER A 79 8.94 8.16 0.40
N SER A 80 9.62 7.57 -0.58
CA SER A 80 9.06 6.49 -1.41
C SER A 80 10.10 5.39 -1.58
N VAL A 81 9.63 4.14 -1.59
CA VAL A 81 10.45 2.95 -1.78
C VAL A 81 9.73 1.96 -2.68
N SER A 82 10.50 1.25 -3.50
CA SER A 82 9.99 0.19 -4.35
C SER A 82 10.80 -1.09 -4.19
N ARG A 83 10.13 -2.24 -4.19
CA ARG A 83 10.70 -3.59 -4.02
C ARG A 83 9.98 -4.59 -4.94
N SER A 84 10.66 -5.68 -5.30
CA SER A 84 10.13 -6.82 -6.08
C SER A 84 10.19 -8.09 -5.27
#